data_AF-A0A7X7FPD9-F1
#
_entry.id   AF-A0A7X7FPD9-F1
#
_cell.length_a   1.000
_cell.length_b   1.000
_cell.length_c   1.000
_cell.angle_alpha   90.00
_cell.angle_beta   90.00
_cell.angle_gamma   90.00
#
_symmetry.space_group_name_H-M   'P 1'
#
loop_
_entity.id
_entity.type
_entity.pdbx_description
1 polymer ?
#
loop_
_entity_poly.entity_id
_entity_poly.type
_entity_poly.pdbx_seq_one_letter_code
_entity_poly.pdbx_strand_id
1 'polypeptide(L)'
;MVNKVKAIEHPATRYAAEGERINADPVAYLRQVHQKCDALDQYRLTFYRQERVGALVQTLAPMEQIDALFRKTPFSVKFTWSAPDADYYESVYAEGQNDNKLVIRERKGVFPFPPQVRAIDPALPAKTGKARNSITDFGLARVTRRTLLPFEDPALAKVMTIRYQGLVDLDPAARPSHHLLIERPPTRGYAYTRQDFYIDAENLLPA
;
A
#
# COMPACT_ATOMS: atom_id res chain seq x y z
N MET A 1 -29.40 39.67 -10.91
CA MET A 1 -28.41 38.60 -11.11
C MET A 1 -28.83 37.40 -10.28
N VAL A 2 -29.31 36.32 -10.90
CA VAL A 2 -29.71 35.10 -10.18
C VAL A 2 -28.43 34.31 -9.87
N ASN A 3 -28.12 34.18 -8.59
CA ASN A 3 -27.00 33.40 -8.12
C ASN A 3 -27.32 31.92 -8.36
N LYS A 4 -26.79 31.33 -9.43
CA LYS A 4 -26.90 29.89 -9.69
C LYS A 4 -26.12 29.16 -8.58
N VAL A 5 -26.84 28.63 -7.61
CA VAL A 5 -26.32 27.62 -6.69
C VAL A 5 -25.82 26.46 -7.57
N LYS A 6 -24.50 26.27 -7.65
CA LYS A 6 -23.90 25.08 -8.25
C LYS A 6 -24.49 23.88 -7.50
N ALA A 7 -25.20 23.00 -8.19
CA ALA A 7 -25.64 21.74 -7.62
C ALA A 7 -24.40 21.01 -7.07
N ILE A 8 -24.43 20.66 -5.78
CA ILE A 8 -23.37 19.87 -5.15
C ILE A 8 -23.58 18.44 -5.65
N GLU A 9 -22.76 18.01 -6.59
CA GLU A 9 -22.80 16.64 -7.10
C GLU A 9 -22.34 15.69 -5.98
N HIS A 10 -23.22 14.76 -5.59
CA HIS A 10 -22.90 13.77 -4.56
C HIS A 10 -21.71 12.92 -5.04
N PRO A 11 -20.72 12.57 -4.17
CA PRO A 11 -19.55 11.78 -4.58
C PRO A 11 -19.92 10.52 -5.36
N ALA A 12 -20.97 9.81 -4.93
CA ALA A 12 -21.49 8.65 -5.64
C ALA A 12 -21.91 8.93 -7.09
N THR A 13 -22.50 10.10 -7.38
CA THR A 13 -22.89 10.50 -8.74
C THR A 13 -21.66 10.87 -9.56
N ARG A 14 -20.72 11.62 -8.97
CA ARG A 14 -19.49 12.06 -9.63
C ARG A 14 -18.62 10.88 -10.11
N TYR A 15 -18.57 9.80 -9.33
CA TYR A 15 -17.71 8.64 -9.61
C TYR A 15 -18.49 7.42 -10.16
N ALA A 16 -19.78 7.57 -10.49
CA ALA A 16 -20.63 6.47 -10.92
C ALA A 16 -20.11 5.77 -12.18
N ALA A 17 -19.75 6.53 -13.21
CA ALA A 17 -19.27 6.00 -14.48
C ALA A 17 -18.00 5.14 -14.32
N GLU A 18 -17.10 5.54 -13.42
CA GLU A 18 -15.89 4.76 -13.17
C GLU A 18 -16.22 3.48 -12.36
N GLY A 19 -17.14 3.58 -11.40
CA GLY A 19 -17.68 2.42 -10.70
C GLY A 19 -18.32 1.39 -11.64
N GLU A 20 -19.08 1.83 -12.65
CA GLU A 20 -19.65 0.96 -13.69
C GLU A 20 -18.58 0.24 -14.50
N ARG A 21 -17.50 0.94 -14.88
CA ARG A 21 -16.36 0.34 -15.60
C ARG A 21 -15.63 -0.69 -14.76
N ILE A 22 -15.42 -0.41 -13.47
CA ILE A 22 -14.80 -1.35 -12.53
C ILE A 22 -15.68 -2.59 -12.36
N ASN A 23 -17.00 -2.40 -12.22
CA ASN A 23 -17.94 -3.51 -12.04
C ASN A 23 -18.06 -4.40 -13.29
N ALA A 24 -17.96 -3.83 -14.49
CA ALA A 24 -18.08 -4.56 -15.74
C ALA A 24 -16.94 -5.58 -15.96
N ASP A 25 -15.70 -5.20 -15.63
CA ASP A 25 -14.54 -6.11 -15.67
C ASP A 25 -13.47 -5.67 -14.65
N PRO A 26 -13.58 -6.11 -13.38
CA PRO A 26 -12.69 -5.65 -12.31
C PRO A 26 -11.24 -6.15 -12.49
N VAL A 27 -11.03 -7.28 -13.16
CA VAL A 27 -9.68 -7.79 -13.43
C VAL A 27 -9.01 -6.95 -14.52
N ALA A 28 -9.71 -6.68 -15.63
CA ALA A 28 -9.18 -5.79 -16.66
C ALA A 28 -8.94 -4.38 -16.12
N TYR A 29 -9.80 -3.90 -15.22
CA TYR A 29 -9.59 -2.62 -14.56
C TYR A 29 -8.34 -2.63 -13.67
N LEU A 30 -8.12 -3.69 -12.87
CA LEU A 30 -6.91 -3.83 -12.05
C LEU A 30 -5.63 -3.86 -12.92
N ARG A 31 -5.68 -4.44 -14.13
CA ARG A 31 -4.58 -4.35 -15.11
C ARG A 31 -4.30 -2.91 -15.52
N GLN A 32 -5.34 -2.10 -15.77
CA GLN A 32 -5.17 -0.68 -16.10
C GLN A 32 -4.57 0.10 -14.93
N VAL A 33 -5.01 -0.16 -13.70
CA VAL A 33 -4.40 0.45 -12.50
C VAL A 33 -2.92 0.07 -12.39
N HIS A 34 -2.58 -1.21 -12.59
CA HIS A 34 -1.19 -1.65 -12.60
C HIS A 34 -0.35 -0.91 -13.65
N GLN A 35 -0.84 -0.79 -14.88
CA GLN A 35 -0.16 -0.05 -15.96
C GLN A 35 0.06 1.42 -15.61
N LYS A 36 -0.94 2.09 -15.02
CA LYS A 36 -0.79 3.48 -14.53
C LYS A 36 0.29 3.58 -13.46
N CYS A 37 0.30 2.66 -12.49
CA CYS A 37 1.30 2.65 -11.44
C CYS A 37 2.71 2.36 -11.96
N ASP A 38 2.84 1.43 -12.91
CA ASP A 38 4.12 1.06 -13.50
C ASP A 38 4.69 2.18 -14.37
N ALA A 39 3.85 3.03 -14.97
CA ALA A 39 4.30 4.22 -15.71
C ALA A 39 4.91 5.31 -14.82
N LEU A 40 4.74 5.26 -13.49
CA LEU A 40 5.28 6.27 -12.57
C LEU A 40 6.77 6.01 -12.27
N ASP A 41 7.63 6.95 -12.62
CA ASP A 41 9.07 6.86 -12.31
C ASP A 41 9.40 7.31 -10.89
N GLN A 42 8.64 8.27 -10.36
CA GLN A 42 8.82 8.80 -9.02
C GLN A 42 7.51 9.39 -8.49
N TYR A 43 7.30 9.31 -7.19
CA TYR A 43 6.18 9.96 -6.53
C TYR A 43 6.47 10.16 -5.05
N ARG A 44 5.67 11.04 -4.45
CA ARG A 44 5.53 11.19 -3.01
C ARG A 44 4.11 10.82 -2.62
N LEU A 45 3.96 10.15 -1.49
CA LEU A 45 2.64 9.87 -0.93
C LEU A 45 2.72 9.80 0.59
N THR A 46 1.58 9.93 1.23
CA THR A 46 1.39 9.56 2.64
C THR A 46 0.51 8.34 2.65
N PHE A 47 0.90 7.31 3.40
CA PHE A 47 0.07 6.13 3.59
C PHE A 47 -0.05 5.77 5.06
N TYR A 48 -1.10 5.01 5.36
CA TYR A 48 -1.36 4.51 6.69
C TYR A 48 -1.09 3.01 6.72
N ARG A 49 -0.36 2.56 7.74
CA ARG A 49 0.03 1.16 7.90
C ARG A 49 -0.42 0.64 9.25
N GLN A 50 -1.19 -0.44 9.23
CA GLN A 50 -1.50 -1.22 10.41
C GLN A 50 -1.30 -2.70 10.10
N GLU A 51 -0.42 -3.35 10.86
CA GLU A 51 -0.04 -4.73 10.60
C GLU A 51 -0.16 -5.57 11.87
N ARG A 52 -0.53 -6.86 11.71
CA ARG A 52 -0.30 -7.85 12.77
C ARG A 52 1.15 -8.30 12.71
N VAL A 53 1.97 -7.96 13.69
CA VAL A 53 3.42 -8.17 13.71
C VAL A 53 3.87 -8.79 15.04
N GLY A 54 5.09 -9.31 15.11
CA GLY A 54 5.64 -10.03 16.25
C GLY A 54 6.33 -11.34 15.84
N ALA A 55 7.42 -11.70 16.53
CA ALA A 55 8.23 -12.88 16.21
C ALA A 55 7.64 -14.21 16.71
N LEU A 56 6.99 -14.21 17.88
CA LEU A 56 6.40 -15.40 18.52
C LEU A 56 4.87 -15.32 18.56
N VAL A 57 4.34 -14.16 18.96
CA VAL A 57 2.90 -13.90 19.02
C VAL A 57 2.62 -12.66 18.18
N GLN A 58 1.72 -12.78 17.21
CA GLN A 58 1.36 -11.68 16.33
C GLN A 58 0.24 -10.83 16.93
N THR A 59 0.52 -9.57 17.21
CA THR A 59 -0.45 -8.59 17.72
C THR A 59 -0.68 -7.49 16.69
N LEU A 60 -1.89 -6.92 16.66
CA LEU A 60 -2.17 -5.76 15.82
C LEU A 60 -1.41 -4.55 16.36
N ALA A 61 -0.46 -4.03 15.59
CA ALA A 61 0.29 -2.84 15.96
C ALA A 61 -0.60 -1.57 15.89
N PRO A 62 -0.19 -0.48 16.55
CA PRO A 62 -0.79 0.84 16.32
C PRO A 62 -0.74 1.23 14.84
N MET A 63 -1.70 2.05 14.41
CA MET A 63 -1.70 2.63 13.06
C MET A 63 -0.52 3.62 12.94
N GLU A 64 0.27 3.48 11.89
CA GLU A 64 1.34 4.41 11.55
C GLU A 64 0.92 5.28 10.37
N GLN A 65 1.18 6.59 10.44
CA GLN A 65 1.15 7.49 9.29
C GLN A 65 2.58 7.69 8.79
N ILE A 66 2.84 7.37 7.52
CA ILE A 66 4.18 7.35 6.94
C ILE A 66 4.21 8.17 5.66
N ASP A 67 5.13 9.14 5.59
CA ASP A 67 5.43 9.87 4.37
C ASP A 67 6.50 9.12 3.58
N ALA A 68 6.23 8.85 2.31
CA ALA A 68 7.09 8.10 1.42
C ALA A 68 7.56 8.93 0.24
N LEU A 69 8.86 8.81 -0.06
CA LEU A 69 9.42 9.18 -1.37
C LEU A 69 9.81 7.89 -2.10
N PHE A 70 9.35 7.77 -3.33
CA PHE A 70 9.62 6.62 -4.19
C PHE A 70 10.31 7.08 -5.48
N ARG A 71 11.29 6.30 -5.92
CA ARG A 71 11.88 6.37 -7.25
C ARG A 71 12.09 4.96 -7.78
N LYS A 72 11.71 4.72 -9.04
CA LYS A 72 11.79 3.42 -9.71
C LYS A 72 13.23 3.02 -10.05
N THR A 73 14.02 3.94 -10.63
CA THR A 73 15.38 3.65 -11.13
C THR A 73 16.39 4.74 -10.71
N PRO A 74 17.48 4.38 -10.00
CA PRO A 74 17.62 3.12 -9.26
C PRO A 74 16.53 3.01 -8.20
N PHE A 75 16.08 1.79 -7.87
CA PHE A 75 14.98 1.60 -6.94
C PHE A 75 15.34 2.24 -5.60
N SER A 76 14.56 3.23 -5.18
CA SER A 76 14.83 4.01 -3.97
C SER A 76 13.55 4.32 -3.23
N VAL A 77 13.56 4.09 -1.92
CA VAL A 77 12.44 4.35 -1.03
C VAL A 77 12.95 5.03 0.21
N LYS A 78 12.31 6.13 0.59
CA LYS A 78 12.48 6.78 1.88
C LYS A 78 11.14 6.82 2.60
N PHE A 79 11.12 6.36 3.84
CA PHE A 79 10.01 6.57 4.77
C PHE A 79 10.41 7.57 5.84
N THR A 80 9.44 8.38 6.25
CA THR A 80 9.57 9.35 7.34
C THR A 80 8.36 9.22 8.25
N TRP A 81 8.59 9.18 9.56
CA TRP A 81 7.55 9.12 10.58
C TRP A 81 7.50 10.45 11.33
N SER A 82 6.37 11.14 11.25
CA SER A 82 6.12 12.40 11.95
C SER A 82 5.71 12.20 13.41
N ALA A 83 5.08 11.07 13.72
CA ALA A 83 4.58 10.76 15.05
C ALA A 83 5.74 10.74 16.09
N PRO A 84 5.58 11.42 17.25
CA PRO A 84 6.63 11.56 18.25
C PRO A 84 6.96 10.24 18.96
N ASP A 85 6.03 9.30 18.98
CA ASP A 85 6.16 7.98 19.57
C ASP A 85 6.62 6.90 18.57
N ALA A 86 6.87 7.24 17.31
CA ALA A 86 7.46 6.30 16.35
C ALA A 86 8.86 5.84 16.77
N ASP A 87 9.22 4.61 16.44
CA ASP A 87 10.55 4.05 16.75
C ASP A 87 11.69 4.71 15.94
N TYR A 88 11.36 5.20 14.74
CA TYR A 88 12.31 5.77 13.79
C TYR A 88 11.90 7.19 13.41
N TYR A 89 12.89 8.01 13.03
CA TYR A 89 12.64 9.24 12.28
C TYR A 89 12.45 8.95 10.81
N GLU A 90 13.34 8.13 10.24
CA GLU A 90 13.37 7.82 8.82
C GLU A 90 14.07 6.49 8.55
N SER A 91 13.76 5.93 7.38
CA SER A 91 14.43 4.77 6.82
C SER A 91 14.64 4.98 5.33
N VAL A 92 15.83 4.72 4.82
CA VAL A 92 16.21 4.97 3.44
C VAL A 92 16.85 3.71 2.84
N TYR A 93 16.31 3.28 1.71
CA TYR A 93 16.90 2.29 0.84
C TYR A 93 17.13 2.91 -0.54
N ALA A 94 18.32 2.73 -1.09
CA ALA A 94 18.64 3.08 -2.47
C ALA A 94 19.50 1.95 -3.05
N GLU A 95 18.98 1.31 -4.09
CA GLU A 95 19.68 0.23 -4.79
C GLU A 95 21.03 0.72 -5.34
N GLY A 96 22.06 -0.12 -5.16
CA GLY A 96 23.45 0.19 -5.50
C GLY A 96 24.15 1.14 -4.53
N GLN A 97 23.49 1.61 -3.46
CA GLN A 97 24.06 2.50 -2.46
C GLN A 97 24.17 1.80 -1.10
N ASN A 98 25.13 2.23 -0.26
CA ASN A 98 25.34 1.71 1.10
C ASN A 98 25.40 0.16 1.17
N ASP A 99 26.08 -0.49 0.22
CA ASP A 99 26.13 -1.95 0.08
C ASP A 99 24.75 -2.62 -0.01
N ASN A 100 23.77 -1.96 -0.63
CA ASN A 100 22.36 -2.37 -0.68
C ASN A 100 21.72 -2.53 0.72
N LYS A 101 22.20 -1.78 1.72
CA LYS A 101 21.63 -1.80 3.07
C LYS A 101 20.54 -0.75 3.22
N LEU A 102 19.59 -1.06 4.10
CA LEU A 102 18.61 -0.11 4.61
C LEU A 102 19.28 0.72 5.72
N VAL A 103 19.32 2.04 5.54
CA VAL A 103 19.78 2.98 6.57
C VAL A 103 18.58 3.43 7.38
N ILE A 104 18.61 3.21 8.69
CA ILE A 104 17.59 3.66 9.64
C ILE A 104 18.16 4.72 10.57
N ARG A 105 17.35 5.74 10.90
CA ARG A 105 17.63 6.70 11.96
C ARG A 105 16.63 6.50 13.09
N GLU A 106 17.09 5.95 14.19
CA GLU A 106 16.26 5.66 15.36
C GLU A 106 15.87 6.93 16.10
N ARG A 107 14.62 6.96 16.58
CA ARG A 107 14.15 7.95 17.55
C ARG A 107 14.33 7.46 18.97
N LYS A 108 14.15 6.15 19.19
CA LYS A 108 14.26 5.49 20.49
C LYS A 108 15.41 4.49 20.46
N GLY A 109 16.25 4.54 21.48
CA GLY A 109 17.27 3.53 21.70
C GLY A 109 16.66 2.26 22.31
N VAL A 110 17.42 1.16 22.28
CA VAL A 110 17.06 -0.07 23.00
C VAL A 110 17.98 -0.15 24.21
N PHE A 111 17.44 -0.04 25.42
CA PHE A 111 18.25 -0.05 26.65
C PHE A 111 19.23 -1.24 26.66
N PRO A 112 20.54 -1.01 26.96
CA PRO A 112 21.18 0.23 27.40
C PRO A 112 21.70 1.16 26.28
N PHE A 113 21.42 0.85 25.01
CA PHE A 113 21.98 1.56 23.86
C PHE A 113 21.17 2.82 23.49
N PRO A 114 21.83 3.97 23.25
CA PRO A 114 21.15 5.17 22.75
C PRO A 114 20.63 4.97 21.32
N PRO A 115 19.70 5.82 20.82
CA PRO A 115 19.29 5.79 19.41
C PRO A 115 20.49 5.98 18.48
N GLN A 116 20.56 5.20 17.40
CA GLN A 116 21.65 5.25 16.44
C GLN A 116 21.17 5.40 14.99
N VAL A 117 22.10 5.79 14.11
CA VAL A 117 21.98 5.54 12.67
C VAL A 117 22.62 4.20 12.37
N ARG A 118 21.85 3.27 11.78
CA ARG A 118 22.33 1.90 11.49
C ARG A 118 22.07 1.54 10.04
N ALA A 119 22.99 0.79 9.44
CA ALA A 119 22.80 0.15 8.15
C ALA A 119 22.54 -1.34 8.35
N ILE A 120 21.37 -1.82 7.96
CA ILE A 120 20.90 -3.20 8.20
C ILE A 120 20.47 -3.88 6.89
N ASP A 121 20.37 -5.21 6.91
CA ASP A 121 19.73 -5.97 5.83
C ASP A 121 18.27 -5.46 5.66
N PRO A 122 17.86 -5.03 4.44
CA PRO A 122 16.49 -4.57 4.18
C PRO A 122 15.39 -5.58 4.55
N ALA A 123 15.71 -6.88 4.53
CA ALA A 123 14.80 -7.95 4.91
C ALA A 123 14.74 -8.20 6.44
N LEU A 124 15.66 -7.62 7.23
CA LEU A 124 15.72 -7.84 8.67
C LEU A 124 14.41 -7.49 9.41
N PRO A 125 13.72 -6.36 9.12
CA PRO A 125 12.43 -6.06 9.74
C PRO A 125 11.36 -7.13 9.47
N ALA A 126 11.32 -7.69 8.26
CA ALA A 126 10.40 -8.77 7.92
C ALA A 126 10.76 -10.08 8.63
N LYS A 127 12.05 -10.46 8.62
CA LYS A 127 12.56 -11.67 9.28
C LYS A 127 12.36 -11.67 10.80
N THR A 128 12.47 -10.51 11.43
CA THR A 128 12.31 -10.33 12.89
C THR A 128 10.88 -10.04 13.31
N GLY A 129 9.94 -10.00 12.36
CA GLY A 129 8.53 -9.74 12.64
C GLY A 129 8.27 -8.31 13.09
N LYS A 130 9.12 -7.33 12.74
CA LYS A 130 8.84 -5.89 12.93
C LYS A 130 7.96 -5.29 11.82
N ALA A 131 7.93 -5.93 10.66
CA ALA A 131 7.07 -5.57 9.54
C ALA A 131 6.63 -6.84 8.79
N ARG A 132 5.57 -6.76 7.99
CA ARG A 132 5.13 -7.87 7.13
C ARG A 132 5.95 -8.05 5.87
N ASN A 133 6.49 -6.96 5.31
CA ASN A 133 7.23 -6.96 4.05
C ASN A 133 8.54 -6.18 4.21
N SER A 134 9.48 -6.43 3.30
CA SER A 134 10.71 -5.63 3.20
C SER A 134 10.37 -4.24 2.63
N ILE A 135 11.18 -3.22 2.95
CA ILE A 135 11.08 -1.91 2.29
C ILE A 135 11.26 -2.02 0.77
N THR A 136 11.98 -3.04 0.30
CA THR A 136 12.20 -3.34 -1.13
C THR A 136 10.94 -3.82 -1.85
N ASP A 137 9.89 -4.17 -1.10
CA ASP A 137 8.59 -4.57 -1.66
C ASP A 137 7.65 -3.37 -1.85
N PHE A 138 8.04 -2.17 -1.39
CA PHE A 138 7.21 -0.98 -1.46
C PHE A 138 7.04 -0.46 -2.88
N GLY A 139 5.81 -0.04 -3.17
CA GLY A 139 5.46 0.76 -4.35
C GLY A 139 4.12 0.37 -4.97
N LEU A 140 3.44 1.35 -5.54
CA LEU A 140 2.11 1.19 -6.13
C LEU A 140 2.08 0.11 -7.25
N ALA A 141 3.12 0.07 -8.08
CA ALA A 141 3.27 -0.95 -9.13
C ALA A 141 3.46 -2.36 -8.55
N ARG A 142 4.20 -2.48 -7.44
CA ARG A 142 4.46 -3.77 -6.78
C ARG A 142 3.21 -4.33 -6.09
N VAL A 143 2.44 -3.49 -5.39
CA VAL A 143 1.19 -3.93 -4.72
C VAL A 143 0.11 -4.31 -5.74
N THR A 144 -0.04 -3.53 -6.82
CA THR A 144 -0.97 -3.85 -7.91
C THR A 144 -0.55 -5.13 -8.62
N ARG A 145 0.75 -5.30 -8.93
CA ARG A 145 1.26 -6.53 -9.56
C ARG A 145 0.97 -7.76 -8.70
N ARG A 146 1.30 -7.70 -7.40
CA ARG A 146 1.06 -8.81 -6.47
C ARG A 146 -0.42 -9.18 -6.37
N THR A 147 -1.31 -8.19 -6.45
CA THR A 147 -2.76 -8.39 -6.43
C THR A 147 -3.26 -9.02 -7.74
N LEU A 148 -2.66 -8.64 -8.87
CA LEU A 148 -3.03 -9.10 -10.21
C LEU A 148 -2.52 -10.51 -10.53
N LEU A 149 -1.32 -10.87 -10.07
CA LEU A 149 -0.65 -12.14 -10.39
C LEU A 149 -1.55 -13.40 -10.27
N PRO A 150 -2.34 -13.60 -9.20
CA PRO A 150 -3.22 -14.77 -9.09
C PRO A 150 -4.31 -14.85 -10.18
N PHE A 151 -4.72 -13.73 -10.78
CA PHE A 151 -5.68 -13.71 -11.90
C PHE A 151 -5.02 -13.97 -13.25
N GLU A 152 -3.69 -13.87 -13.34
CA GLU A 152 -2.91 -14.18 -14.55
C GLU A 152 -2.47 -15.66 -14.58
N ASP A 153 -2.47 -16.34 -13.43
CA ASP A 153 -2.21 -17.77 -13.32
C ASP A 153 -3.49 -18.58 -13.65
N PRO A 154 -3.50 -19.42 -14.71
CA PRO A 154 -4.68 -20.20 -15.11
C PRO A 154 -5.19 -21.18 -14.04
N ALA A 155 -4.33 -21.65 -13.14
CA ALA A 155 -4.72 -22.56 -12.06
C ALA A 155 -5.41 -21.79 -10.93
N LEU A 156 -4.89 -20.62 -10.57
CA LEU A 156 -5.44 -19.79 -9.49
C LEU A 156 -6.67 -18.99 -9.93
N ALA A 157 -6.67 -18.46 -11.15
CA ALA A 157 -7.75 -17.62 -11.66
C ALA A 157 -9.13 -18.30 -11.58
N LYS A 158 -9.18 -19.64 -11.70
CA LYS A 158 -10.41 -20.44 -11.60
C LYS A 158 -11.03 -20.47 -10.19
N VAL A 159 -10.24 -20.20 -9.16
CA VAL A 159 -10.66 -20.26 -7.75
C VAL A 159 -10.64 -18.89 -7.07
N MET A 160 -10.20 -17.85 -7.78
CA MET A 160 -10.22 -16.47 -7.31
C MET A 160 -11.58 -15.84 -7.62
N THR A 161 -12.08 -15.02 -6.71
CA THR A 161 -13.24 -14.15 -6.97
C THR A 161 -12.84 -12.70 -6.72
N ILE A 162 -13.31 -11.79 -7.56
CA ILE A 162 -13.17 -10.35 -7.38
C ILE A 162 -14.51 -9.68 -7.62
N ARG A 163 -14.92 -8.80 -6.72
CA ARG A 163 -16.20 -8.08 -6.81
C ARG A 163 -16.01 -6.61 -6.47
N TYR A 164 -16.61 -5.75 -7.27
CA TYR A 164 -16.77 -4.35 -6.90
C TYR A 164 -17.83 -4.25 -5.78
N GLN A 165 -17.52 -3.48 -4.74
CA GLN A 165 -18.39 -3.29 -3.58
C GLN A 165 -18.97 -1.88 -3.49
N GLY A 166 -18.62 -1.00 -4.43
CA GLY A 166 -19.07 0.38 -4.43
C GLY A 166 -17.99 1.38 -4.02
N LEU A 167 -18.44 2.61 -3.79
CA LEU A 167 -17.63 3.72 -3.31
C LEU A 167 -17.70 3.77 -1.78
N VAL A 168 -16.54 3.92 -1.13
CA VAL A 168 -16.40 4.07 0.32
C VAL A 168 -15.52 5.25 0.66
N ASP A 169 -15.72 5.86 1.82
CA ASP A 169 -14.76 6.82 2.39
C ASP A 169 -13.78 6.06 3.30
N LEU A 170 -12.50 6.06 2.93
CA LEU A 170 -11.47 5.34 3.68
C LEU A 170 -10.95 6.16 4.85
N ASP A 171 -11.16 5.68 6.07
CA ASP A 171 -10.46 6.16 7.25
C ASP A 171 -9.01 5.63 7.27
N PRO A 172 -7.99 6.42 7.66
CA PRO A 172 -8.05 7.82 8.10
C PRO A 172 -7.81 8.86 6.99
N ALA A 173 -7.68 8.44 5.73
CA ALA A 173 -7.43 9.36 4.62
C ALA A 173 -8.63 10.27 4.30
N ALA A 174 -9.85 9.86 4.64
CA ALA A 174 -11.13 10.47 4.29
C ALA A 174 -11.26 10.75 2.78
N ARG A 175 -10.79 9.83 1.95
CA ARG A 175 -10.82 9.93 0.48
C ARG A 175 -11.84 8.96 -0.12
N PRO A 176 -12.75 9.42 -0.99
CA PRO A 176 -13.66 8.54 -1.73
C PRO A 176 -12.85 7.54 -2.56
N SER A 177 -13.14 6.25 -2.38
CA SER A 177 -12.37 5.16 -2.97
C SER A 177 -13.28 4.03 -3.45
N HIS A 178 -12.99 3.49 -4.61
CA HIS A 178 -13.64 2.31 -5.15
C HIS A 178 -13.10 1.05 -4.45
N HIS A 179 -14.00 0.22 -3.94
CA HIS A 179 -13.64 -0.99 -3.18
C HIS A 179 -13.77 -2.24 -4.04
N LEU A 180 -12.67 -2.99 -4.17
CA LEU A 180 -12.61 -4.32 -4.73
C LEU A 180 -12.40 -5.33 -3.59
N LEU A 181 -13.34 -6.26 -3.43
CA LEU A 181 -13.20 -7.40 -2.54
C LEU A 181 -12.67 -8.58 -3.35
N ILE A 182 -11.50 -9.07 -2.96
CA ILE A 182 -10.83 -10.22 -3.56
C ILE A 182 -10.86 -11.37 -2.57
N GLU A 183 -11.36 -12.52 -3.00
CA GLU A 183 -11.49 -13.72 -2.19
C GLU A 183 -10.92 -14.93 -2.90
N ARG A 184 -10.47 -15.90 -2.12
CA ARG A 184 -10.03 -17.21 -2.59
C ARG A 184 -10.20 -18.26 -1.49
N PRO A 185 -10.33 -19.55 -1.85
CA PRO A 185 -10.28 -20.61 -0.87
C PRO A 185 -8.89 -20.64 -0.18
N PRO A 186 -8.77 -21.35 0.96
CA PRO A 186 -7.48 -21.64 1.55
C PRO A 186 -6.58 -22.37 0.53
N THR A 187 -5.54 -21.68 0.07
CA THR A 187 -4.61 -22.17 -0.95
C THR A 187 -3.21 -22.25 -0.35
N ARG A 188 -2.54 -23.39 -0.51
CA ARG A 188 -1.16 -23.58 -0.02
C ARG A 188 -0.25 -22.47 -0.57
N GLY A 189 0.54 -21.84 0.29
CA GLY A 189 1.45 -20.76 -0.07
C GLY A 189 0.85 -19.35 0.02
N TYR A 190 -0.46 -19.22 0.23
CA TYR A 190 -1.11 -17.94 0.48
C TYR A 190 -1.54 -17.80 1.93
N ALA A 191 -1.12 -16.71 2.57
CA ALA A 191 -1.39 -16.47 3.99
C ALA A 191 -2.81 -15.94 4.27
N TYR A 192 -3.54 -15.47 3.25
CA TYR A 192 -4.84 -14.84 3.40
C TYR A 192 -5.81 -15.30 2.32
N THR A 193 -7.07 -15.47 2.72
CA THR A 193 -8.20 -15.86 1.87
C THR A 193 -9.02 -14.65 1.39
N ARG A 194 -8.81 -13.49 2.00
CA ARG A 194 -9.48 -12.23 1.67
C ARG A 194 -8.48 -11.09 1.54
N GLN A 195 -8.69 -10.25 0.56
CA GLN A 195 -8.00 -8.98 0.37
C GLN A 195 -9.01 -7.91 -0.02
N ASP A 196 -9.02 -6.82 0.73
CA ASP A 196 -9.72 -5.59 0.36
C ASP A 196 -8.72 -4.69 -0.36
N PHE A 197 -9.04 -4.33 -1.59
CA PHE A 197 -8.20 -3.47 -2.43
C PHE A 197 -8.98 -2.22 -2.78
N TYR A 198 -8.38 -1.06 -2.54
CA TYR A 198 -9.05 0.22 -2.74
C TYR A 198 -8.33 1.05 -3.79
N ILE A 199 -9.12 1.73 -4.62
CA ILE A 199 -8.64 2.60 -5.69
C ILE A 199 -9.21 3.98 -5.41
N ASP A 200 -8.35 4.98 -5.23
CA ASP A 200 -8.77 6.36 -5.00
C ASP A 200 -9.61 6.87 -6.19
N ALA A 201 -10.78 7.42 -5.91
CA ALA A 201 -11.74 7.78 -6.95
C ALA A 201 -11.32 9.03 -7.76
N GLU A 202 -10.35 9.80 -7.30
CA GLU A 202 -9.86 10.98 -8.02
C GLU A 202 -8.69 10.64 -8.94
N ASN A 203 -7.66 9.98 -8.42
CA ASN A 203 -6.42 9.73 -9.16
C ASN A 203 -6.37 8.32 -9.79
N LEU A 204 -7.28 7.43 -9.39
CA LEU A 204 -7.40 6.06 -9.90
C LEU A 204 -6.13 5.21 -9.67
N LEU A 205 -5.40 5.50 -8.60
CA LEU A 205 -4.27 4.73 -8.07
C LEU A 205 -4.72 4.00 -6.79
N PRO A 206 -3.93 3.04 -6.27
CA PRO A 206 -4.21 2.44 -4.97
C PRO A 206 -4.32 3.51 -3.88
N ALA A 207 -5.37 3.42 -3.07
CA ALA A 207 -5.65 4.30 -1.93
C ALA A 207 -4.90 3.89 -0.66
#